data_AF-A0A168CH65-F1
#
_entry.id   AF-A0A168CH65-F1
#
_cell.length_a   1.000
_cell.length_b   1.000
_cell.length_c   1.000
_cell.angle_alpha   90.00
_cell.angle_beta   90.00
_cell.angle_gamma   90.00
#
_symmetry.space_group_name_H-M   'P 1'
#
loop_
_entity.id
_entity.type
_entity.pdbx_description
1 polymer ?
#
loop_
_entity_poly.entity_id
_entity_poly.type
_entity_poly.pdbx_seq_one_letter_code
_entity_poly.pdbx_strand_id
1 'polypeptide(L)'
;MPLIIVTGLPTSGKSTRAQQLHDYLSIRVAETKHRLHLISDDSLSISRTVYDLAALPAHTRSANASEKDARASAYAAVKRVLSDRDIVILDGLNYIKGWRYQLHCEAKAVRTPSCVLQIGCAPDRARQVNQERLDRRATAGEGSDSTPGPYEQGNWDNLVFRYEEPNPMTRWDSPLFTLIWEDDEAQAERTFAALWEAIAGDGRKVVKPNQSTEPRGRDAGGDYLYVLDRETQFVVRRILEQQGEEVGGEVRIPLNDAAQEDLVVTLPTLKKLALPGLQRHRRAFMGLNRGGIGLEAVGNMAADRLRALFVRAGMMAS
;
A
#
# COMPACT_ATOMS: atom_id res chain seq x y z
N MET A 1 -2.82 9.77 5.47
CA MET A 1 -2.52 9.55 6.89
C MET A 1 -2.62 8.05 7.18
N PRO A 2 -1.88 7.54 8.15
CA PRO A 2 -1.36 6.18 8.05
C PRO A 2 -2.37 5.07 8.37
N LEU A 3 -2.10 3.89 7.79
CA LEU A 3 -2.68 2.62 8.23
C LEU A 3 -1.76 1.96 9.27
N ILE A 4 -2.28 1.71 10.47
CA ILE A 4 -1.58 1.03 11.56
C ILE A 4 -2.17 -0.38 11.69
N ILE A 5 -1.38 -1.39 11.38
CA ILE A 5 -1.80 -2.80 11.40
C ILE A 5 -1.36 -3.40 12.74
N VAL A 6 -2.30 -3.62 13.66
CA VAL A 6 -2.00 -4.29 14.95
C VAL A 6 -1.98 -5.80 14.74
N THR A 7 -1.01 -6.50 15.31
CA THR A 7 -0.87 -7.96 15.16
C THR A 7 -0.36 -8.61 16.43
N GLY A 8 -0.71 -9.86 16.65
CA GLY A 8 -0.31 -10.62 17.83
C GLY A 8 -1.17 -11.85 18.03
N LEU A 9 -0.76 -12.70 18.99
CA LEU A 9 -1.49 -13.92 19.32
C LEU A 9 -2.95 -13.63 19.72
N PRO A 10 -3.87 -14.61 19.63
CA PRO A 10 -5.18 -14.47 20.26
C PRO A 10 -5.00 -14.13 21.74
N THR A 11 -5.89 -13.30 22.29
CA THR A 11 -5.84 -12.85 23.69
C THR A 11 -4.51 -12.20 24.16
N SER A 12 -3.66 -11.73 23.24
CA SER A 12 -2.37 -11.08 23.55
C SER A 12 -2.44 -9.60 23.95
N GLY A 13 -3.62 -9.03 24.17
CA GLY A 13 -3.75 -7.62 24.63
C GLY A 13 -3.76 -6.60 23.49
N LYS A 14 -3.97 -7.05 22.24
CA LYS A 14 -4.08 -6.19 21.04
C LYS A 14 -5.06 -5.05 21.23
N SER A 15 -6.31 -5.35 21.58
CA SER A 15 -7.35 -4.35 21.79
C SER A 15 -7.01 -3.35 22.90
N THR A 16 -6.36 -3.80 23.97
CA THR A 16 -5.88 -2.91 25.05
C THR A 16 -4.85 -1.91 24.52
N ARG A 17 -3.82 -2.39 23.81
CA ARG A 17 -2.77 -1.52 23.24
C ARG A 17 -3.27 -0.67 22.09
N ALA A 18 -4.22 -1.17 21.29
CA ALA A 18 -4.87 -0.42 20.23
C ALA A 18 -5.70 0.73 20.78
N GLN A 19 -6.42 0.53 21.90
CA GLN A 19 -7.16 1.58 22.57
C GLN A 19 -6.21 2.63 23.17
N GLN A 20 -5.14 2.22 23.86
CA GLN A 20 -4.12 3.15 24.36
C GLN A 20 -3.50 4.00 23.25
N LEU A 21 -3.20 3.38 22.09
CA LEU A 21 -2.70 4.10 20.92
C LEU A 21 -3.75 5.06 20.35
N HIS A 22 -5.02 4.63 20.28
CA HIS A 22 -6.12 5.48 19.84
C HIS A 22 -6.24 6.73 20.73
N ASP A 23 -6.19 6.54 22.05
CA ASP A 23 -6.31 7.64 23.02
C ASP A 23 -5.12 8.59 22.90
N TYR A 24 -3.90 8.06 22.82
CA TYR A 24 -2.68 8.85 22.57
C TYR A 24 -2.78 9.67 21.27
N LEU A 25 -3.22 9.05 20.17
CA LEU A 25 -3.34 9.72 18.88
C LEU A 25 -4.51 10.72 18.86
N SER A 26 -5.59 10.48 19.59
CA SER A 26 -6.73 11.40 19.65
C SER A 26 -6.31 12.77 20.18
N ILE A 27 -5.43 12.81 21.19
CA ILE A 27 -4.87 14.04 21.76
C ILE A 27 -4.00 14.75 20.73
N ARG A 28 -3.09 14.04 20.07
CA ARG A 28 -2.20 14.64 19.05
C ARG A 28 -2.94 15.13 17.81
N VAL A 29 -4.00 14.41 17.42
CA VAL A 29 -4.78 14.72 16.24
C VAL A 29 -5.75 15.86 16.50
N ALA A 30 -6.12 16.15 17.75
CA ALA A 30 -7.03 17.25 18.11
C ALA A 30 -6.58 18.63 17.58
N GLU A 31 -5.28 18.84 17.45
CA GLU A 31 -4.69 20.08 16.89
C GLU A 31 -4.61 20.07 15.35
N THR A 32 -4.94 18.94 14.73
CA THR A 32 -4.84 18.72 13.27
C THR A 32 -6.21 18.44 12.65
N LYS A 33 -6.33 18.59 11.32
CA LYS A 33 -7.58 18.29 10.59
C LYS A 33 -7.75 16.80 10.24
N HIS A 34 -6.98 15.91 10.88
CA HIS A 34 -7.03 14.48 10.56
C HIS A 34 -8.16 13.81 11.35
N ARG A 35 -8.74 12.74 10.79
CA ARG A 35 -9.69 11.90 11.53
C ARG A 35 -9.00 10.61 11.95
N LEU A 36 -9.44 10.03 13.06
CA LEU A 36 -8.90 8.80 13.61
C LEU A 36 -9.99 7.73 13.63
N HIS A 37 -9.68 6.54 13.14
CA HIS A 37 -10.58 5.39 13.07
C HIS A 37 -9.94 4.19 13.74
N LEU A 38 -10.68 3.52 14.64
CA LEU A 38 -10.33 2.23 15.21
C LEU A 38 -11.29 1.18 14.66
N ILE A 39 -10.77 0.23 13.90
CA ILE A 39 -11.53 -0.88 13.31
C ILE A 39 -11.04 -2.18 13.93
N SER A 40 -11.96 -2.98 14.43
CA SER A 40 -11.70 -4.31 14.96
C SER A 40 -12.72 -5.34 14.49
N ASP A 41 -12.39 -6.62 14.64
CA ASP A 41 -13.35 -7.71 14.40
C ASP A 41 -14.64 -7.51 15.21
N ASP A 42 -14.51 -7.11 16.48
CA ASP A 42 -15.63 -6.85 17.38
C ASP A 42 -16.48 -5.65 16.89
N SER A 43 -15.84 -4.57 16.42
CA SER A 43 -16.55 -3.40 15.85
C SER A 43 -17.33 -3.74 14.57
N LEU A 44 -16.90 -4.78 13.86
CA LEU A 44 -17.54 -5.29 12.64
C LEU A 44 -18.50 -6.46 12.93
N SER A 45 -18.72 -6.80 14.20
CA SER A 45 -19.53 -7.94 14.63
C SER A 45 -19.06 -9.28 14.02
N ILE A 46 -17.76 -9.42 13.81
CA ILE A 46 -17.13 -10.64 13.32
C ILE A 46 -16.87 -11.56 14.51
N SER A 47 -17.58 -12.68 14.57
CA SER A 47 -17.38 -13.69 15.61
C SER A 47 -16.01 -14.34 15.52
N ARG A 48 -15.40 -14.68 16.67
CA ARG A 48 -14.13 -15.43 16.74
C ARG A 48 -14.23 -16.85 16.18
N THR A 49 -15.44 -17.39 16.06
CA THR A 49 -15.69 -18.70 15.45
C THR A 49 -15.38 -18.73 13.97
N VAL A 50 -15.27 -17.60 13.27
CA VAL A 50 -14.88 -17.56 11.85
C VAL A 50 -13.48 -18.12 11.60
N TYR A 51 -12.63 -18.11 12.64
CA TYR A 51 -11.28 -18.65 12.63
C TYR A 51 -11.22 -20.15 12.95
N ASP A 52 -12.33 -20.74 13.39
CA ASP A 52 -12.39 -22.15 13.71
C ASP A 52 -12.54 -22.98 12.44
N LEU A 53 -11.53 -23.81 12.16
CA LEU A 53 -11.49 -24.67 10.98
C LEU A 53 -12.15 -26.03 11.22
N ALA A 54 -12.51 -26.35 12.48
CA ALA A 54 -13.19 -27.59 12.83
C ALA A 54 -14.71 -27.49 12.68
N ALA A 55 -15.29 -26.31 12.91
CA ALA A 55 -16.72 -26.05 12.84
C ALA A 55 -17.15 -25.54 11.45
N LEU A 56 -17.21 -26.44 10.45
CA LEU A 56 -17.61 -26.08 9.09
C LEU A 56 -19.07 -26.48 8.80
N PRO A 57 -19.90 -25.56 8.30
CA PRO A 57 -21.19 -25.93 7.71
C PRO A 57 -21.00 -26.95 6.57
N ALA A 58 -21.91 -27.91 6.45
CA ALA A 58 -21.80 -29.04 5.53
C ALA A 58 -21.60 -28.67 4.03
N HIS A 59 -21.98 -27.46 3.63
CA HIS A 59 -21.88 -26.97 2.24
C HIS A 59 -20.77 -25.94 2.02
N THR A 60 -19.82 -25.81 2.95
CA THR A 60 -18.74 -24.84 2.84
C THR A 60 -17.72 -25.28 1.78
N ARG A 61 -17.48 -24.44 0.77
CA ARG A 61 -16.57 -24.75 -0.34
C ARG A 61 -15.09 -24.90 0.08
N SER A 62 -14.71 -24.38 1.24
CA SER A 62 -13.36 -24.45 1.79
C SER A 62 -13.40 -24.27 3.30
N ALA A 63 -12.51 -24.94 4.03
CA ALA A 63 -12.35 -24.75 5.48
C ALA A 63 -12.10 -23.29 5.90
N ASN A 64 -11.54 -22.47 5.00
CA ASN A 64 -11.16 -21.10 5.31
C ASN A 64 -12.16 -20.06 4.77
N ALA A 65 -13.36 -20.48 4.33
CA ALA A 65 -14.32 -19.56 3.70
C ALA A 65 -14.78 -18.46 4.66
N SER A 66 -15.13 -18.82 5.91
CA SER A 66 -15.54 -17.89 6.96
C SER A 66 -14.45 -16.85 7.27
N GLU A 67 -13.21 -17.30 7.45
CA GLU A 67 -12.09 -16.38 7.69
C GLU A 67 -11.84 -15.48 6.46
N LYS A 68 -11.95 -16.02 5.25
CA LYS A 68 -11.79 -15.23 4.02
C LYS A 68 -12.83 -14.11 3.96
N ASP A 69 -14.09 -14.39 4.32
CA ASP A 69 -15.17 -13.40 4.33
C ASP A 69 -14.99 -12.38 5.46
N ALA A 70 -14.48 -12.80 6.62
CA ALA A 70 -14.08 -11.91 7.70
C ALA A 70 -12.99 -10.93 7.24
N ARG A 71 -11.92 -11.42 6.58
CA ARG A 71 -10.87 -10.57 6.00
C ARG A 71 -11.42 -9.64 4.92
N ALA A 72 -12.35 -10.10 4.08
CA ALA A 72 -13.00 -9.26 3.08
C ALA A 72 -13.81 -8.11 3.73
N SER A 73 -14.50 -8.40 4.83
CA SER A 73 -15.26 -7.42 5.61
C SER A 73 -14.34 -6.38 6.27
N ALA A 74 -13.27 -6.82 6.93
CA ALA A 74 -12.26 -5.94 7.51
C ALA A 74 -11.56 -5.08 6.45
N TYR A 75 -11.20 -5.68 5.30
CA TYR A 75 -10.62 -4.97 4.16
C TYR A 75 -11.56 -3.88 3.64
N ALA A 76 -12.84 -4.20 3.45
CA ALA A 76 -13.83 -3.24 2.99
C ALA A 76 -14.08 -2.11 4.00
N ALA A 77 -14.00 -2.39 5.30
CA ALA A 77 -14.10 -1.37 6.34
C ALA A 77 -12.92 -0.40 6.31
N VAL A 78 -11.69 -0.93 6.28
CA VAL A 78 -10.46 -0.12 6.17
C VAL A 78 -10.51 0.72 4.89
N LYS A 79 -10.78 0.10 3.74
CA LYS A 79 -10.80 0.78 2.43
C LYS A 79 -11.80 1.94 2.35
N ARG A 80 -12.92 1.86 3.08
CA ARG A 80 -13.94 2.92 3.11
C ARG A 80 -13.45 4.21 3.78
N VAL A 81 -12.56 4.10 4.76
CA VAL A 81 -12.08 5.24 5.55
C VAL A 81 -10.65 5.64 5.25
N LEU A 82 -9.86 4.76 4.63
CA LEU A 82 -8.45 4.99 4.38
C LEU A 82 -8.25 6.10 3.34
N SER A 83 -7.53 7.15 3.74
CA SER A 83 -7.24 8.30 2.88
C SER A 83 -5.92 8.98 3.23
N ASP A 84 -5.54 10.00 2.47
CA ASP A 84 -4.41 10.87 2.78
C ASP A 84 -4.63 11.75 4.02
N ARG A 85 -5.88 11.85 4.54
CA ARG A 85 -6.27 12.66 5.71
C ARG A 85 -6.75 11.88 6.93
N ASP A 86 -6.94 10.58 6.81
CA ASP A 86 -7.47 9.70 7.86
C ASP A 86 -6.37 8.78 8.42
N ILE A 87 -6.28 8.65 9.75
CA ILE A 87 -5.48 7.63 10.44
C ILE A 87 -6.39 6.44 10.72
N VAL A 88 -5.95 5.23 10.38
CA VAL A 88 -6.73 4.01 10.59
C VAL A 88 -5.92 3.02 11.42
N ILE A 89 -6.42 2.65 12.59
CA ILE A 89 -5.90 1.55 13.41
C ILE A 89 -6.76 0.32 13.13
N LEU A 90 -6.13 -0.77 12.67
CA LEU A 90 -6.78 -2.05 12.49
C LEU A 90 -6.38 -3.00 13.63
N ASP A 91 -7.25 -3.12 14.64
CA ASP A 91 -7.16 -4.10 15.73
C ASP A 91 -7.73 -5.45 15.30
N GLY A 92 -6.86 -6.32 14.78
CA GLY A 92 -7.21 -7.68 14.41
C GLY A 92 -6.07 -8.63 14.73
N LEU A 93 -6.28 -9.94 14.51
CA LEU A 93 -5.18 -10.90 14.61
C LEU A 93 -4.08 -10.57 13.61
N ASN A 94 -4.46 -10.24 12.37
CA ASN A 94 -3.58 -9.88 11.27
C ASN A 94 -2.36 -10.82 11.11
N TYR A 95 -2.59 -12.10 11.41
CA TYR A 95 -1.56 -13.09 11.68
C TYR A 95 -0.94 -13.71 10.42
N ILE A 96 -1.48 -13.42 9.24
CA ILE A 96 -1.02 -13.96 7.96
C ILE A 96 -0.25 -12.87 7.21
N LYS A 97 0.97 -13.18 6.79
CA LYS A 97 1.84 -12.30 6.01
C LYS A 97 1.19 -11.83 4.72
N GLY A 98 0.54 -12.75 3.98
CA GLY A 98 -0.18 -12.41 2.75
C GLY A 98 -1.30 -11.40 2.96
N TRP A 99 -1.95 -11.45 4.12
CA TRP A 99 -2.98 -10.49 4.51
C TRP A 99 -2.39 -9.12 4.89
N ARG A 100 -1.30 -9.08 5.67
CA ARG A 100 -0.58 -7.83 5.95
C ARG A 100 -0.03 -7.18 4.68
N TYR A 101 0.47 -7.98 3.73
CA TYR A 101 0.86 -7.50 2.41
C TYR A 101 -0.29 -6.87 1.63
N GLN A 102 -1.49 -7.46 1.67
CA GLN A 102 -2.68 -6.90 1.03
C GLN A 102 -3.04 -5.52 1.62
N LEU A 103 -3.04 -5.39 2.94
CA LEU A 103 -3.28 -4.12 3.64
C LEU A 103 -2.23 -3.05 3.30
N HIS A 104 -0.96 -3.43 3.26
CA HIS A 104 0.12 -2.56 2.82
C HIS A 104 -0.08 -2.06 1.38
N CYS A 105 -0.48 -2.96 0.47
CA CYS A 105 -0.78 -2.59 -0.90
C CYS A 105 -1.93 -1.58 -0.99
N GLU A 106 -2.96 -1.71 -0.15
CA GLU A 106 -4.08 -0.77 -0.11
C GLU A 106 -3.65 0.62 0.36
N ALA A 107 -2.87 0.68 1.45
CA ALA A 107 -2.30 1.94 1.92
C ALA A 107 -1.45 2.61 0.84
N LYS A 108 -0.63 1.81 0.15
CA LYS A 108 0.17 2.29 -0.98
C LYS A 108 -0.69 2.80 -2.15
N ALA A 109 -1.81 2.16 -2.45
CA ALA A 109 -2.70 2.55 -3.53
C ALA A 109 -3.32 3.94 -3.30
N VAL A 110 -3.66 4.26 -2.05
CA VAL A 110 -4.15 5.60 -1.65
C VAL A 110 -3.03 6.54 -1.20
N ARG A 111 -1.76 6.22 -1.52
CA ARG A 111 -0.57 7.05 -1.28
C ARG A 111 -0.37 7.41 0.19
N THR A 112 -0.71 6.50 1.08
CA THR A 112 -0.58 6.69 2.53
C THR A 112 0.41 5.70 3.16
N PRO A 113 1.20 6.11 4.17
CA PRO A 113 2.10 5.19 4.87
C PRO A 113 1.34 4.10 5.61
N SER A 114 2.00 2.97 5.83
CA SER A 114 1.52 1.89 6.68
C SER A 114 2.62 1.46 7.64
N CYS A 115 2.28 1.03 8.84
CA CYS A 115 3.20 0.38 9.77
C CYS A 115 2.55 -0.82 10.46
N VAL A 116 3.37 -1.67 11.07
CA VAL A 116 2.91 -2.80 11.88
C VAL A 116 3.22 -2.54 13.34
N LEU A 117 2.24 -2.76 14.21
CA LEU A 117 2.40 -2.77 15.66
C LEU A 117 2.18 -4.20 16.18
N GLN A 118 3.25 -4.88 16.54
CA GLN A 118 3.20 -6.22 17.12
C GLN A 118 3.06 -6.13 18.63
N ILE A 119 2.06 -6.84 19.17
CA ILE A 119 1.91 -7.02 20.61
C ILE A 119 2.51 -8.37 21.00
N GLY A 120 3.68 -8.31 21.64
CA GLY A 120 4.41 -9.46 22.17
C GLY A 120 3.82 -9.92 23.49
N CYS A 121 3.40 -11.18 23.55
CA CYS A 121 2.92 -11.82 24.78
C CYS A 121 3.38 -13.27 24.77
N ALA A 122 3.87 -13.76 25.92
CA ALA A 122 4.19 -15.17 26.06
C ALA A 122 2.93 -16.03 25.79
N PRO A 123 3.02 -17.12 25.00
CA PRO A 123 1.86 -17.96 24.69
C PRO A 123 1.11 -18.42 25.92
N ASP A 124 1.81 -18.78 27.01
CA ASP A 124 1.18 -19.24 28.25
C ASP A 124 0.36 -18.14 28.93
N ARG A 125 0.84 -16.89 28.90
CA ARG A 125 0.09 -15.76 29.45
C ARG A 125 -1.14 -15.46 28.61
N ALA A 126 -1.01 -15.47 27.29
CA ALA A 126 -2.15 -15.30 26.38
C ALA A 126 -3.18 -16.44 26.55
N ARG A 127 -2.72 -17.68 26.77
CA ARG A 127 -3.58 -18.85 27.05
C ARG A 127 -4.35 -18.68 28.36
N GLN A 128 -3.67 -18.23 29.41
CA GLN A 128 -4.30 -17.95 30.70
C GLN A 128 -5.43 -16.92 30.56
N VAL A 129 -5.21 -15.84 29.81
CA VAL A 129 -6.26 -14.83 29.55
C VAL A 129 -7.44 -15.44 28.79
N ASN A 130 -7.20 -16.37 27.86
CA ASN A 130 -8.29 -17.08 27.17
C ASN A 130 -9.08 -17.98 28.13
N GLN A 131 -8.38 -18.70 29.01
CA GLN A 131 -9.01 -19.55 30.02
C GLN A 131 -9.87 -18.74 30.99
N GLU A 132 -9.35 -17.62 31.50
CA GLU A 132 -10.11 -16.71 32.37
C GLU A 132 -11.39 -16.21 31.68
N ARG A 133 -11.36 -15.97 30.37
CA ARG A 133 -12.55 -15.59 29.59
C ARG A 133 -13.52 -16.75 29.39
N LEU A 134 -13.03 -17.97 29.20
CA LEU A 134 -13.85 -19.19 29.12
C LEU A 134 -14.57 -19.44 30.45
N ASP A 135 -13.86 -19.32 31.58
CA ASP A 135 -14.40 -19.51 32.92
C ASP A 135 -15.46 -18.43 33.27
N ARG A 136 -15.20 -17.18 32.86
CA ARG A 136 -16.20 -16.10 32.97
C ARG A 136 -17.45 -16.38 32.14
N ARG A 137 -17.32 -16.87 30.91
CA ARG A 137 -18.47 -17.25 30.07
C ARG A 137 -19.27 -18.42 30.67
N ALA A 138 -18.62 -19.35 31.36
CA ALA A 138 -19.30 -20.48 32.00
C ALA A 138 -20.07 -20.06 33.28
N THR A 139 -19.61 -19.02 33.96
CA THR A 139 -20.19 -18.53 35.23
C THR A 139 -21.21 -17.41 35.03
N ALA A 140 -20.99 -16.53 34.05
CA ALA A 140 -21.92 -15.49 33.63
C ALA A 140 -22.77 -16.05 32.48
N GLY A 141 -24.01 -16.47 32.78
CA GLY A 141 -24.99 -16.80 31.75
C GLY A 141 -25.13 -15.68 30.71
N GLU A 142 -25.48 -16.02 29.47
CA GLU A 142 -25.51 -15.17 28.26
C GLU A 142 -26.07 -13.76 28.53
N GLY A 143 -25.20 -12.83 28.94
CA GLY A 143 -25.62 -11.53 29.45
C GLY A 143 -24.51 -10.50 29.34
N SER A 144 -24.49 -9.81 28.21
CA SER A 144 -23.93 -8.46 28.01
C SER A 144 -22.63 -8.15 28.76
N ASP A 145 -21.51 -8.68 28.27
CA ASP A 145 -20.20 -8.15 28.65
C ASP A 145 -19.60 -7.40 27.45
N SER A 146 -19.17 -6.15 27.67
CA SER A 146 -18.51 -5.31 26.66
C SER A 146 -17.11 -5.82 26.29
N THR A 147 -16.67 -6.90 26.93
CA THR A 147 -15.38 -7.55 26.66
C THR A 147 -15.46 -8.56 25.53
N PRO A 148 -14.40 -8.64 24.69
CA PRO A 148 -14.39 -9.59 23.61
C PRO A 148 -14.41 -11.04 24.11
N GLY A 149 -15.34 -11.84 23.58
CA GLY A 149 -15.55 -13.24 23.99
C GLY A 149 -14.31 -14.13 23.85
N PRO A 150 -14.30 -15.30 24.51
CA PRO A 150 -13.19 -16.25 24.43
C PRO A 150 -13.08 -16.90 23.05
N TYR A 151 -11.94 -17.55 22.80
CA TYR A 151 -11.76 -18.52 21.73
C TYR A 151 -11.95 -19.94 22.30
N GLU A 152 -12.59 -20.84 21.54
CA GLU A 152 -12.56 -22.26 21.87
C GLU A 152 -11.12 -22.78 21.89
N GLN A 153 -10.79 -23.67 22.83
CA GLN A 153 -9.40 -24.06 23.11
C GLN A 153 -8.69 -24.60 21.86
N GLY A 154 -9.34 -25.50 21.12
CA GLY A 154 -8.79 -26.05 19.87
C GLY A 154 -8.56 -24.98 18.79
N ASN A 155 -9.45 -23.99 18.68
CA ASN A 155 -9.25 -22.87 17.75
C ASN A 155 -8.09 -21.98 18.20
N TRP A 156 -7.99 -21.69 19.51
CA TRP A 156 -6.91 -20.88 20.09
C TRP A 156 -5.54 -21.49 19.83
N ASP A 157 -5.35 -22.77 20.11
CA ASP A 157 -4.07 -23.47 19.90
C ASP A 157 -3.69 -23.50 18.41
N ASN A 158 -4.68 -23.76 17.54
CA ASN A 158 -4.47 -23.71 16.09
C ASN A 158 -4.08 -22.31 15.59
N LEU A 159 -4.69 -21.25 16.13
CA LEU A 159 -4.38 -19.86 15.82
C LEU A 159 -2.96 -19.47 16.22
N VAL A 160 -2.51 -19.92 17.39
CA VAL A 160 -1.13 -19.68 17.84
C VAL A 160 -0.15 -20.41 16.92
N PHE A 161 -0.42 -21.67 16.58
CA PHE A 161 0.46 -22.45 15.71
C PHE A 161 0.64 -21.84 14.31
N ARG A 162 -0.41 -21.25 13.76
CA ARG A 162 -0.40 -20.63 12.42
C ARG A 162 -0.04 -19.15 12.40
N TYR A 163 0.34 -18.58 13.54
CA TYR A 163 0.74 -17.18 13.63
C TYR A 163 2.07 -16.94 12.88
N GLU A 164 2.06 -16.10 11.86
CA GLU A 164 3.27 -15.72 11.12
C GLU A 164 3.83 -14.41 11.67
N GLU A 165 4.92 -14.49 12.42
CA GLU A 165 5.55 -13.31 13.03
C GLU A 165 5.91 -12.23 11.99
N PRO A 166 5.62 -10.94 12.27
CA PRO A 166 6.03 -9.84 11.41
C PRO A 166 7.54 -9.81 11.22
N ASN A 167 7.98 -9.63 9.96
CA ASN A 167 9.40 -9.59 9.63
C ASN A 167 9.82 -8.17 9.20
N PRO A 168 10.62 -7.43 10.00
CA PRO A 168 11.00 -6.06 9.71
C PRO A 168 11.86 -5.90 8.45
N MET A 169 12.43 -6.99 7.93
CA MET A 169 13.18 -7.00 6.67
C MET A 169 12.27 -6.95 5.44
N THR A 170 10.98 -7.24 5.60
CA THR A 170 10.01 -7.17 4.50
C THR A 170 9.36 -5.79 4.43
N ARG A 171 9.10 -5.33 3.20
CA ARG A 171 8.61 -3.96 2.96
C ARG A 171 7.22 -3.70 3.52
N TRP A 172 6.37 -4.74 3.59
CA TRP A 172 4.99 -4.61 4.06
C TRP A 172 4.84 -4.72 5.58
N ASP A 173 5.80 -5.36 6.27
CA ASP A 173 5.84 -5.39 7.73
C ASP A 173 6.70 -4.26 8.33
N SER A 174 7.32 -3.42 7.48
CA SER A 174 8.20 -2.31 7.90
C SER A 174 7.55 -0.93 7.66
N PRO A 175 7.65 0.02 8.60
CA PRO A 175 8.31 -0.09 9.91
C PRO A 175 7.51 -0.96 10.89
N LEU A 176 8.24 -1.79 11.65
CA LEU A 176 7.70 -2.67 12.69
C LEU A 176 7.98 -2.06 14.07
N PHE A 177 6.94 -1.93 14.87
CA PHE A 177 7.00 -1.54 16.27
C PHE A 177 6.53 -2.69 17.14
N THR A 178 7.14 -2.87 18.30
CA THR A 178 6.80 -3.97 19.21
C THR A 178 6.53 -3.42 20.60
N LEU A 179 5.42 -3.84 21.19
CA LEU A 179 5.11 -3.66 22.61
C LEU A 179 4.97 -5.02 23.26
N ILE A 180 5.69 -5.25 24.35
CA ILE A 180 5.50 -6.45 25.15
C ILE A 180 4.40 -6.21 26.19
N TRP A 181 3.80 -7.31 26.66
CA TRP A 181 2.72 -7.25 27.65
C TRP A 181 3.14 -6.51 28.93
N GLU A 182 4.39 -6.68 29.35
CA GLU A 182 4.97 -6.13 30.57
C GLU A 182 5.41 -4.65 30.45
N ASP A 183 5.38 -4.08 29.24
CA ASP A 183 5.76 -2.69 29.04
C ASP A 183 4.84 -1.75 29.84
N ASP A 184 5.45 -0.86 30.62
CA ASP A 184 4.74 0.18 31.33
C ASP A 184 4.17 1.25 30.38
N GLU A 185 3.40 2.17 30.94
CA GLU A 185 2.77 3.24 30.16
C GLU A 185 3.80 4.17 29.52
N ALA A 186 4.92 4.44 30.19
CA ALA A 186 5.99 5.27 29.65
C ALA A 186 6.67 4.64 28.43
N GLN A 187 6.92 3.32 28.46
CA GLN A 187 7.48 2.59 27.33
C GLN A 187 6.48 2.47 26.17
N ALA A 188 5.19 2.29 26.47
CA ALA A 188 4.14 2.35 25.48
C ALA A 188 4.10 3.72 24.77
N GLU A 189 4.13 4.81 25.54
CA GLU A 189 4.14 6.17 25.03
C GLU A 189 5.38 6.45 24.16
N ARG A 190 6.58 6.01 24.58
CA ARG A 190 7.80 6.10 23.76
C ARG A 190 7.64 5.42 22.41
N THR A 191 7.02 4.24 22.39
CA THR A 191 6.76 3.50 21.16
C THR A 191 5.74 4.20 20.28
N PHE A 192 4.67 4.76 20.87
CA PHE A 192 3.67 5.52 20.15
C PHE A 192 4.22 6.82 19.55
N ALA A 193 5.14 7.49 20.27
CA ALA A 193 5.87 8.64 19.74
C ALA A 193 6.75 8.25 18.54
N ALA A 194 7.55 7.19 18.65
CA ALA A 194 8.36 6.70 17.55
C ALA A 194 7.51 6.27 16.34
N LEU A 195 6.37 5.62 16.60
CA LEU A 195 5.38 5.26 15.59
C LEU A 195 4.85 6.51 14.88
N TRP A 196 4.41 7.52 15.62
CA TRP A 196 3.92 8.79 15.08
C TRP A 196 4.96 9.47 14.19
N GLU A 197 6.20 9.61 14.65
CA GLU A 197 7.26 10.24 13.86
C GLU A 197 7.53 9.52 12.54
N ALA A 198 7.47 8.18 12.54
CA ALA A 198 7.71 7.39 11.34
C ALA A 198 6.61 7.55 10.27
N ILE A 199 5.36 7.75 10.68
CA ILE A 199 4.20 7.66 9.78
C ILE A 199 3.47 8.99 9.54
N ALA A 200 3.58 9.93 10.47
CA ALA A 200 2.88 11.21 10.45
C ALA A 200 3.80 12.42 10.67
N GLY A 201 5.01 12.24 11.23
CA GLY A 201 5.99 13.31 11.43
C GLY A 201 6.56 13.88 10.12
N ASP A 202 7.28 15.00 10.26
CA ASP A 202 7.84 15.76 9.12
C ASP A 202 8.87 14.96 8.31
N GLY A 203 9.51 13.95 8.93
CA GLY A 203 10.46 13.04 8.30
C GLY A 203 9.84 11.83 7.59
N ARG A 204 8.50 11.75 7.49
CA ARG A 204 7.83 10.57 6.93
C ARG A 204 8.28 10.27 5.50
N LYS A 205 8.52 8.99 5.19
CA LYS A 205 8.81 8.56 3.83
C LYS A 205 7.59 8.77 2.94
N VAL A 206 7.70 9.65 1.96
CA VAL A 206 6.64 9.87 0.95
C VAL A 206 6.41 8.57 0.19
N VAL A 207 5.19 8.04 0.29
CA VAL A 207 4.79 6.81 -0.38
C VAL A 207 4.62 7.08 -1.87
N LYS A 208 5.59 6.61 -2.67
CA LYS A 208 5.52 6.71 -4.14
C LYS A 208 4.70 5.54 -4.70
N PRO A 209 3.66 5.81 -5.50
CA PRO A 209 2.86 4.77 -6.14
C PRO A 209 3.71 3.98 -7.16
N ASN A 210 3.31 2.73 -7.41
CA ASN A 210 3.89 1.96 -8.51
C ASN A 210 3.35 2.53 -9.83
N GLN A 211 4.22 3.13 -10.65
CA GLN A 211 3.85 3.73 -11.94
C GLN A 211 3.20 2.75 -12.94
N SER A 212 3.37 1.43 -12.71
CA SER A 212 2.77 0.38 -13.54
C SER A 212 1.28 0.12 -13.22
N THR A 213 0.79 0.52 -12.04
CA THR A 213 -0.57 0.23 -11.56
C THR A 213 -1.43 1.47 -11.37
N GLU A 214 -0.90 2.67 -11.64
CA GLU A 214 -1.72 3.87 -11.66
C GLU A 214 -2.74 3.76 -12.80
N PRO A 215 -4.05 3.94 -12.55
CA PRO A 215 -5.06 4.00 -13.59
C PRO A 215 -4.68 5.14 -14.52
N ARG A 216 -4.17 4.70 -15.65
CA ARG A 216 -3.78 5.47 -16.80
C ARG A 216 -5.06 6.10 -17.38
N GLY A 217 -5.29 7.39 -17.08
CA GLY A 217 -6.55 8.10 -17.37
C GLY A 217 -7.04 7.87 -18.80
N ARG A 218 -8.33 7.52 -18.95
CA ARG A 218 -8.95 7.11 -20.22
C ARG A 218 -9.39 8.28 -21.11
N ASP A 219 -9.18 9.51 -20.69
CA ASP A 219 -9.68 10.71 -21.38
C ASP A 219 -8.59 11.35 -22.23
N ALA A 220 -8.00 10.56 -23.12
CA ALA A 220 -7.25 11.12 -24.23
C ALA A 220 -8.25 11.81 -25.17
N GLY A 221 -8.14 13.13 -25.35
CA GLY A 221 -8.92 13.83 -26.38
C GLY A 221 -8.85 13.10 -27.72
N GLY A 222 -9.89 13.18 -28.55
CA GLY A 222 -10.07 12.35 -29.76
C GLY A 222 -8.85 12.30 -30.72
N ASP A 223 -8.00 13.33 -30.69
CA ASP A 223 -6.79 13.44 -31.54
C ASP A 223 -5.51 12.89 -30.90
N TYR A 224 -5.56 12.34 -29.68
CA TYR A 224 -4.35 11.92 -28.94
C TYR A 224 -3.50 10.90 -29.70
N LEU A 225 -4.12 9.85 -30.25
CA LEU A 225 -3.39 8.82 -30.98
C LEU A 225 -2.73 9.38 -32.24
N TYR A 226 -3.36 10.36 -32.87
CA TYR A 226 -2.81 11.07 -34.01
C TYR A 226 -1.60 11.92 -33.61
N VAL A 227 -1.71 12.70 -32.52
CA VAL A 227 -0.59 13.50 -32.01
C VAL A 227 0.56 12.60 -31.55
N LEU A 228 0.28 11.50 -30.84
CA LEU A 228 1.28 10.53 -30.40
C LEU A 228 2.06 9.93 -31.57
N ASP A 229 1.38 9.47 -32.63
CA ASP A 229 2.05 8.93 -33.81
C ASP A 229 2.86 10.02 -34.54
N ARG A 230 2.28 11.21 -34.72
CA ARG A 230 2.91 12.35 -35.40
C ARG A 230 4.20 12.79 -34.71
N GLU A 231 4.15 12.99 -33.39
CA GLU A 231 5.29 13.51 -32.62
C GLU A 231 6.40 12.46 -32.47
N THR A 232 6.06 11.20 -32.23
CA THR A 232 7.08 10.14 -32.17
C THR A 232 7.74 9.90 -33.54
N GLN A 233 6.98 9.99 -34.63
CA GLN A 233 7.52 9.90 -35.99
C GLN A 233 8.37 11.12 -36.35
N PHE A 234 8.03 12.32 -35.84
CA PHE A 234 8.85 13.51 -35.98
C PHE A 234 10.24 13.32 -35.36
N VAL A 235 10.31 12.82 -34.12
CA VAL A 235 11.59 12.53 -33.44
C VAL A 235 12.43 11.53 -34.22
N VAL A 236 11.82 10.43 -34.70
CA VAL A 236 12.54 9.42 -35.50
C VAL A 236 13.12 10.02 -36.78
N ARG A 237 12.39 10.90 -37.46
CA ARG A 237 12.89 11.59 -38.66
C ARG A 237 14.06 12.51 -38.33
N ARG A 238 13.96 13.31 -37.27
CA ARG A 238 15.03 14.22 -36.85
C ARG A 238 16.34 13.50 -36.51
N ILE A 239 16.24 12.36 -35.83
CA ILE A 239 17.40 11.52 -35.53
C ILE A 239 18.05 11.02 -36.83
N LEU A 240 17.27 10.58 -37.82
CA LEU A 240 17.81 10.08 -39.08
C LEU A 240 18.41 11.19 -39.96
N GLU A 241 17.84 12.39 -39.93
CA GLU A 241 18.33 13.55 -40.69
C GLU A 241 19.66 14.10 -40.14
N GLN A 242 19.83 14.13 -38.81
CA GLN A 242 21.01 14.71 -38.16
C GLN A 242 22.09 13.67 -37.83
N GLN A 243 21.79 12.36 -37.93
CA GLN A 243 22.79 11.31 -37.76
C GLN A 243 23.76 11.31 -38.94
N GLY A 244 25.00 11.74 -38.69
CA GLY A 244 26.06 11.78 -39.69
C GLY A 244 26.64 10.43 -40.10
N GLU A 245 27.70 10.47 -40.91
CA GLU A 245 28.42 9.27 -41.32
C GLU A 245 29.26 8.64 -40.21
N GLU A 246 29.53 9.36 -39.14
CA GLU A 246 30.24 8.85 -37.96
C GLU A 246 29.28 8.32 -36.88
N VAL A 247 29.82 7.56 -35.93
CA VAL A 247 29.05 6.98 -34.82
C VAL A 247 29.10 7.93 -33.61
N GLY A 248 27.97 8.10 -32.92
CA GLY A 248 27.85 9.07 -31.83
C GLY A 248 27.37 10.44 -32.29
N GLY A 249 27.48 11.45 -31.43
CA GLY A 249 27.04 12.82 -31.68
C GLY A 249 25.75 13.20 -30.96
N GLU A 250 25.33 14.45 -31.13
CA GLU A 250 24.13 15.01 -30.51
C GLU A 250 23.13 15.41 -31.59
N VAL A 251 21.86 15.06 -31.36
CA VAL A 251 20.74 15.46 -32.21
C VAL A 251 19.87 16.43 -31.44
N ARG A 252 19.54 17.57 -32.07
CA ARG A 252 18.62 18.55 -31.52
C ARG A 252 17.20 18.32 -32.05
N ILE A 253 16.26 18.15 -31.15
CA ILE A 253 14.84 17.98 -31.46
C ILE A 253 14.12 19.25 -31.00
N PRO A 254 13.63 20.07 -31.93
CA PRO A 254 12.96 21.30 -31.56
C PRO A 254 11.64 21.02 -30.86
N LEU A 255 11.27 21.91 -29.94
CA LEU A 255 9.97 21.95 -29.29
C LEU A 255 9.06 22.95 -30.02
N ASN A 256 7.74 22.79 -29.88
CA ASN A 256 6.76 23.69 -30.50
C ASN A 256 6.64 25.02 -29.75
N ASP A 257 6.91 25.01 -28.44
CA ASP A 257 7.03 26.22 -27.63
C ASP A 257 8.40 26.88 -27.82
N ALA A 258 8.43 28.04 -28.49
CA ALA A 258 9.64 28.80 -28.75
C ALA A 258 10.32 29.37 -27.49
N ALA A 259 9.65 29.30 -26.33
CA ALA A 259 10.24 29.66 -25.04
C ALA A 259 11.05 28.51 -24.40
N GLN A 260 10.96 27.28 -24.94
CA GLN A 260 11.68 26.11 -24.43
C GLN A 260 12.89 25.77 -25.32
N GLU A 261 13.99 25.36 -24.69
CA GLU A 261 15.17 24.89 -25.41
C GLU A 261 14.90 23.55 -26.12
N ASP A 262 15.54 23.36 -27.26
CA ASP A 262 15.50 22.10 -28.02
C ASP A 262 15.96 20.93 -27.15
N LEU A 263 15.31 19.77 -27.28
CA LEU A 263 15.75 18.56 -26.62
C LEU A 263 17.03 18.04 -27.28
N VAL A 264 18.06 17.78 -26.47
CA VAL A 264 19.32 17.19 -26.94
C VAL A 264 19.31 15.68 -26.72
N VAL A 265 19.58 14.92 -27.77
CA VAL A 265 19.68 13.45 -27.73
C VAL A 265 21.09 13.04 -28.06
N THR A 266 21.79 12.45 -27.09
CA THR A 266 23.11 11.86 -27.30
C THR A 266 22.96 10.50 -27.99
N LEU A 267 23.53 10.37 -29.18
CA LEU A 267 23.52 9.13 -29.94
C LEU A 267 24.53 8.12 -29.37
N PRO A 268 24.25 6.80 -29.44
CA PRO A 268 25.20 5.78 -28.98
C PRO A 268 26.51 5.83 -29.77
N THR A 269 27.63 5.78 -29.06
CA THR A 269 28.99 5.79 -29.64
C THR A 269 29.43 4.44 -30.21
N LEU A 270 28.71 3.36 -29.88
CA LEU A 270 29.06 2.00 -30.29
C LEU A 270 28.42 1.55 -31.60
N LYS A 271 27.26 2.12 -31.97
CA LYS A 271 26.51 1.70 -33.16
C LYS A 271 25.53 2.78 -33.61
N LYS A 272 25.43 2.94 -34.93
CA LYS A 272 24.41 3.79 -35.55
C LYS A 272 22.99 3.26 -35.32
N LEU A 273 22.07 4.19 -35.13
CA LEU A 273 20.65 3.89 -35.02
C LEU A 273 20.08 3.65 -36.41
N ALA A 274 19.78 2.39 -36.70
CA ALA A 274 19.09 2.02 -37.94
C ALA A 274 17.58 2.26 -37.81
N LEU A 275 16.95 2.64 -38.93
CA LEU A 275 15.50 2.85 -39.01
C LEU A 275 14.66 1.70 -38.41
N PRO A 276 14.98 0.40 -38.64
CA PRO A 276 14.23 -0.70 -38.03
C PRO A 276 14.28 -0.71 -36.49
N GLY A 277 15.41 -0.30 -35.89
CA GLY A 277 15.57 -0.20 -34.45
C GLY A 277 14.73 0.94 -33.86
N LEU A 278 14.79 2.11 -34.49
CA LEU A 278 13.97 3.27 -34.12
C LEU A 278 12.47 2.98 -34.26
N GLN A 279 12.05 2.30 -35.33
CA GLN A 279 10.65 1.91 -35.55
C GLN A 279 10.18 0.83 -34.57
N ARG A 280 11.06 -0.08 -34.13
CA ARG A 280 10.75 -1.04 -33.05
C ARG A 280 10.55 -0.31 -31.72
N HIS A 281 11.43 0.63 -31.40
CA HIS A 281 11.30 1.45 -30.19
C HIS A 281 10.02 2.29 -30.21
N ARG A 282 9.72 2.95 -31.34
CA ARG A 282 8.46 3.68 -31.55
C ARG A 282 7.23 2.81 -31.29
N ARG A 283 7.17 1.61 -31.89
CA ARG A 283 6.05 0.67 -31.67
C ARG A 283 5.90 0.25 -30.20
N ALA A 284 7.01 0.01 -29.50
CA ALA A 284 6.98 -0.32 -28.07
C ALA A 284 6.46 0.86 -27.23
N PHE A 285 6.94 2.08 -27.51
CA PHE A 285 6.50 3.29 -26.83
C PHE A 285 5.01 3.60 -27.10
N MET A 286 4.57 3.51 -28.36
CA MET A 286 3.15 3.67 -28.71
C MET A 286 2.29 2.60 -28.03
N GLY A 287 2.75 1.34 -27.99
CA GLY A 287 2.04 0.25 -27.30
C GLY A 287 1.81 0.54 -25.81
N LEU A 288 2.79 1.13 -25.14
CA LEU A 288 2.71 1.51 -23.72
C LEU A 288 1.85 2.77 -23.48
N ASN A 289 1.81 3.69 -24.43
CA ASN A 289 1.18 5.01 -24.26
C ASN A 289 -0.14 5.20 -25.00
N ARG A 290 -0.62 4.20 -25.75
CA ARG A 290 -1.93 4.19 -26.44
C ARG A 290 -3.12 4.64 -25.59
N GLY A 291 -3.02 4.51 -24.26
CA GLY A 291 -4.06 4.88 -23.30
C GLY A 291 -4.17 6.36 -22.94
N GLY A 292 -3.35 7.29 -23.47
CA GLY A 292 -3.63 8.73 -23.31
C GLY A 292 -3.13 9.43 -22.05
N ILE A 293 -2.02 9.00 -21.46
CA ILE A 293 -1.74 9.31 -20.04
C ILE A 293 -0.78 10.47 -19.83
N GLY A 294 -1.09 11.33 -18.86
CA GLY A 294 -0.15 12.29 -18.28
C GLY A 294 -0.10 13.65 -18.96
N LEU A 295 -1.04 13.92 -19.87
CA LEU A 295 -1.14 15.16 -20.63
C LEU A 295 -2.58 15.69 -20.59
N GLU A 296 -3.06 15.98 -19.38
CA GLU A 296 -4.25 16.82 -19.18
C GLU A 296 -3.99 18.29 -19.58
N ALA A 297 -2.77 18.62 -20.01
CA ALA A 297 -2.40 19.94 -20.50
C ALA A 297 -2.88 20.12 -21.96
N VAL A 298 -3.84 21.02 -22.12
CA VAL A 298 -4.43 21.48 -23.38
C VAL A 298 -3.34 21.92 -24.39
N GLY A 299 -3.40 21.40 -25.63
CA GLY A 299 -2.72 21.99 -26.80
C GLY A 299 -1.23 21.66 -26.98
N ASN A 300 -0.44 22.66 -27.39
CA ASN A 300 0.97 22.52 -27.82
C ASN A 300 1.89 21.93 -26.73
N MET A 301 1.58 22.15 -25.44
CA MET A 301 2.34 21.58 -24.32
C MET A 301 2.27 20.04 -24.25
N ALA A 302 1.22 19.43 -24.82
CA ALA A 302 1.12 17.98 -24.88
C ALA A 302 2.13 17.38 -25.86
N ALA A 303 2.32 18.00 -27.02
CA ALA A 303 3.25 17.53 -28.04
C ALA A 303 4.70 17.59 -27.58
N ASP A 304 5.10 18.66 -26.90
CA ASP A 304 6.48 18.84 -26.42
C ASP A 304 6.82 17.87 -25.29
N ARG A 305 5.87 17.63 -24.38
CA ARG A 305 6.02 16.58 -23.37
C ARG A 305 6.08 15.17 -23.99
N LEU A 306 5.33 14.89 -25.07
CA LEU A 306 5.43 13.61 -25.79
C LEU A 306 6.83 13.42 -26.41
N ARG A 307 7.39 14.48 -27.01
CA ARG A 307 8.77 14.44 -27.54
C ARG A 307 9.76 14.13 -26.41
N ALA A 308 9.66 14.82 -25.28
CA ALA A 308 10.54 14.61 -24.13
C ALA A 308 10.41 13.19 -23.53
N LEU A 309 9.19 12.69 -23.38
CA LEU A 309 8.93 11.34 -22.86
C LEU A 309 9.47 10.26 -23.80
N PHE A 310 9.29 10.44 -25.11
CA PHE A 310 9.79 9.47 -26.10
C PHE A 310 11.32 9.41 -26.10
N VAL A 311 11.99 10.55 -26.04
CA VAL A 311 13.46 10.63 -25.93
C VAL A 311 13.95 9.93 -24.66
N ARG A 312 13.40 10.29 -23.49
CA ARG A 312 13.81 9.72 -22.19
C ARG A 312 13.56 8.21 -22.07
N ALA A 313 12.51 7.70 -22.71
CA ALA A 313 12.15 6.29 -22.63
C ALA A 313 13.08 5.37 -23.44
N GLY A 314 13.78 5.91 -24.44
CA GLY A 314 14.60 5.11 -25.36
C GLY A 314 16.09 5.33 -25.24
N MET A 315 16.50 6.52 -24.80
CA MET A 315 17.87 6.98 -24.97
C MET A 315 18.24 7.78 -23.73
N MET A 316 19.42 7.52 -23.17
CA MET A 316 19.92 8.25 -22.00
C MET A 316 20.04 9.75 -22.35
N ALA A 317 18.96 10.49 -22.13
CA ALA A 317 19.01 11.93 -21.99
C ALA A 317 19.55 12.20 -20.60
N SER A 318 20.73 12.80 -20.53
CA SER A 318 21.16 13.57 -19.35
C SER A 318 20.23 14.77 -19.18
#